data_AF-A0A7Y6QPT0-F1
#
_entry.id   AF-A0A7Y6QPT0-F1
#
_cell.length_a   1.000
_cell.length_b   1.000
_cell.length_c   1.000
_cell.angle_alpha   90.00
_cell.angle_beta   90.00
_cell.angle_gamma   90.00
#
_symmetry.space_group_name_H-M   'P 1'
#
loop_
_entity.id
_entity.type
_entity.pdbx_description
1 polymer ?
#
loop_
_entity_poly.entity_id
_entity_poly.type
_entity_poly.pdbx_seq_one_letter_code
_entity_poly.pdbx_strand_id
1 'polypeptide(L)'
;MRFTALTALLLACTLPARAGDVTLAQPPAAAQAAVLHAIAELPPQSPQRRRYRLAVAYGAPLFPADADLMPQLGEAVNAGIAAWLRLPAARRAHDILIAPDADYFWQQDGVEYAAQFIVHLEPRGTGSALSVAQAHPTARYGRKFHLLGRTGPGYYEDIRPIAPSSQAGADLQAFLAAALKPSTP
;
A
#
# COMPACT_ATOMS: atom_id res chain seq x y z
N MET A 1 -5.04 49.16 23.02
CA MET A 1 -5.26 47.69 23.05
C MET A 1 -4.30 47.05 22.07
N ARG A 2 -3.32 46.29 22.55
CA ARG A 2 -2.26 45.67 21.73
C ARG A 2 -2.70 44.24 21.38
N PHE A 3 -2.86 43.95 20.09
CA PHE A 3 -3.08 42.59 19.61
C PHE A 3 -1.74 41.85 19.55
N THR A 4 -1.56 40.90 20.45
CA THR A 4 -0.43 39.98 20.47
C THR A 4 -0.68 38.89 19.44
N ALA A 5 0.09 38.88 18.35
CA ALA A 5 0.06 37.80 17.37
C ALA A 5 0.74 36.56 17.99
N LEU A 6 -0.04 35.48 18.15
CA LEU A 6 0.50 34.15 18.46
C LEU A 6 1.04 33.55 17.16
N THR A 7 2.36 33.56 17.01
CA THR A 7 3.05 32.76 16.01
C THR A 7 3.03 31.31 16.46
N ALA A 8 2.13 30.50 15.91
CA ALA A 8 2.10 29.06 16.14
C ALA A 8 3.29 28.40 15.43
N LEU A 9 4.25 27.92 16.22
CA LEU A 9 5.40 27.15 15.75
C LEU A 9 4.92 25.73 15.37
N LEU A 10 4.64 25.50 14.09
CA LEU A 10 4.42 24.15 13.56
C LEU A 10 5.75 23.38 13.61
N LEU A 11 5.95 22.59 14.66
CA LEU A 11 6.99 21.55 14.66
C LEU A 11 6.64 20.54 13.57
N ALA A 12 7.30 20.64 12.44
CA ALA A 12 7.29 19.60 11.42
C ALA A 12 8.06 18.39 11.97
N CYS A 13 7.34 17.44 12.58
CA CYS A 13 7.87 16.10 12.81
C CYS A 13 7.99 15.40 11.45
N THR A 14 9.05 15.69 10.70
CA THR A 14 9.41 14.91 9.52
C THR A 14 9.85 13.53 9.97
N LEU A 15 9.19 12.48 9.47
CA LEU A 15 9.73 11.14 9.65
C LEU A 15 11.08 11.05 8.93
N PRO A 16 12.10 10.41 9.53
CA PRO A 16 13.31 10.10 8.80
C PRO A 16 12.93 9.28 7.55
N ALA A 17 13.53 9.63 6.41
CA ALA A 17 13.40 8.86 5.19
C ALA A 17 13.72 7.39 5.50
N ARG A 18 12.77 6.49 5.21
CA ARG A 18 12.98 5.06 5.41
C ARG A 18 13.93 4.57 4.32
N ALA A 19 14.79 3.61 4.68
CA ALA A 19 15.60 2.91 3.70
C ALA A 19 14.66 2.26 2.67
N GLY A 20 14.74 2.70 1.41
CA GLY A 20 13.85 2.25 0.34
C GLY A 20 12.84 3.29 -0.17
N ASP A 21 12.82 4.52 0.37
CA ASP A 21 11.95 5.57 -0.16
C ASP A 21 12.40 6.02 -1.56
N VAL A 22 11.46 6.09 -2.50
CA VAL A 22 11.70 6.63 -3.85
C VAL A 22 11.37 8.12 -3.83
N THR A 23 12.29 8.97 -4.29
CA THR A 23 12.02 10.40 -4.45
C THR A 23 11.35 10.65 -5.80
N LEU A 24 10.22 11.34 -5.77
CA LEU A 24 9.46 11.79 -6.93
C LEU A 24 9.59 13.30 -7.07
N ALA A 25 9.64 13.78 -8.32
CA ALA A 25 9.74 15.21 -8.61
C ALA A 25 8.42 15.96 -8.36
N GLN A 26 7.29 15.24 -8.41
CA GLN A 26 5.95 15.79 -8.26
C GLN A 26 5.60 16.01 -6.78
N PRO A 27 4.83 17.06 -6.43
CA PRO A 27 4.26 17.19 -5.10
C PRO A 27 3.23 16.08 -4.81
N PRO A 28 2.94 15.77 -3.53
CA PRO A 28 2.10 14.62 -3.16
C PRO A 28 0.75 14.52 -3.86
N ALA A 29 0.01 15.62 -4.03
CA ALA A 29 -1.27 15.60 -4.74
C ALA A 29 -1.13 15.20 -6.23
N ALA A 30 -0.09 15.71 -6.91
CA ALA A 30 0.18 15.35 -8.30
C ALA A 30 0.71 13.92 -8.43
N ALA A 31 1.57 13.49 -7.49
CA ALA A 31 2.01 12.10 -7.41
C ALA A 31 0.84 11.14 -7.16
N GLN A 32 -0.11 11.50 -6.29
CA GLN A 32 -1.31 10.70 -6.01
C GLN A 32 -2.14 10.49 -7.28
N ALA A 33 -2.47 11.58 -7.98
CA ALA A 33 -3.21 11.52 -9.23
C ALA A 33 -2.50 10.67 -10.29
N ALA A 34 -1.17 10.82 -10.40
CA ALA A 34 -0.38 10.07 -11.36
C ALA A 34 -0.29 8.57 -11.02
N VAL A 35 -0.22 8.18 -9.74
CA VAL A 35 -0.28 6.77 -9.31
C VAL A 35 -1.64 6.15 -9.66
N LEU A 36 -2.73 6.85 -9.32
CA LEU A 36 -4.08 6.39 -9.63
C LEU A 36 -4.27 6.20 -11.14
N HIS A 37 -3.80 7.15 -11.95
CA HIS A 37 -3.84 7.05 -13.40
C HIS A 37 -2.99 5.89 -13.93
N ALA A 38 -1.74 5.75 -13.47
CA ALA A 38 -0.85 4.67 -13.90
C ALA A 38 -1.44 3.27 -13.67
N ILE A 39 -2.16 3.08 -12.57
CA ILE A 39 -2.83 1.82 -12.26
C ILE A 39 -4.08 1.62 -13.13
N ALA A 40 -4.87 2.68 -13.33
CA ALA A 40 -6.06 2.62 -14.18
C ALA A 40 -5.74 2.26 -15.64
N GLU A 41 -4.61 2.73 -16.16
CA GLU A 41 -4.15 2.50 -17.53
C GLU A 41 -3.39 1.18 -17.73
N LEU A 42 -3.33 0.29 -16.72
CA LEU A 42 -2.64 -0.99 -16.87
C LEU A 42 -3.26 -1.82 -18.02
N PRO A 43 -2.43 -2.24 -19.02
CA PRO A 43 -2.93 -2.99 -20.17
C PRO A 43 -3.65 -4.27 -19.75
N PRO A 44 -4.74 -4.67 -20.43
CA PRO A 44 -5.49 -5.90 -20.10
C PRO A 44 -4.63 -7.16 -19.99
N GLN A 45 -3.59 -7.25 -20.82
CA GLN A 45 -2.68 -8.39 -20.91
C GLN A 45 -1.54 -8.35 -19.88
N SER A 46 -1.38 -7.23 -19.15
CA SER A 46 -0.29 -7.06 -18.19
C SER A 46 -0.55 -7.91 -16.94
N PRO A 47 0.41 -8.74 -16.48
CA PRO A 47 0.25 -9.48 -15.23
C PRO A 47 0.08 -8.56 -14.01
N GLN A 48 0.62 -7.34 -14.08
CA GLN A 48 0.45 -6.32 -13.04
C GLN A 48 -1.00 -5.88 -12.87
N ARG A 49 -1.84 -5.95 -13.92
CA ARG A 49 -3.26 -5.56 -13.84
C ARG A 49 -4.04 -6.36 -12.81
N ARG A 50 -3.72 -7.65 -12.63
CA ARG A 50 -4.36 -8.48 -11.60
C ARG A 50 -3.77 -8.23 -10.21
N ARG A 51 -2.47 -7.91 -10.13
CA ARG A 51 -1.79 -7.56 -8.87
C ARG A 51 -2.25 -6.21 -8.31
N TYR A 52 -2.52 -5.24 -9.17
CA TYR A 52 -2.86 -3.86 -8.82
C TYR A 52 -4.24 -3.51 -9.38
N ARG A 53 -5.24 -4.35 -9.10
CA ARG A 53 -6.55 -4.29 -9.74
C ARG A 53 -7.35 -3.05 -9.37
N LEU A 54 -7.23 -2.63 -8.11
CA LEU A 54 -7.96 -1.53 -7.51
C LEU A 54 -6.96 -0.57 -6.86
N ALA A 55 -7.12 0.73 -7.12
CA ALA A 55 -6.41 1.78 -6.42
C ALA A 55 -7.41 2.81 -5.88
N VAL A 56 -7.29 3.16 -4.60
CA VAL A 56 -8.25 4.00 -3.88
C VAL A 56 -7.50 5.06 -3.07
N ALA A 57 -7.88 6.33 -3.24
CA ALA A 57 -7.32 7.42 -2.46
C ALA A 57 -7.78 7.37 -0.99
N TYR A 58 -6.91 7.80 -0.07
CA TYR A 58 -7.26 7.96 1.34
C TYR A 58 -8.48 8.87 1.52
N GLY A 59 -9.39 8.47 2.41
CA GLY A 59 -10.65 9.17 2.66
C GLY A 59 -11.78 8.89 1.67
N ALA A 60 -11.52 8.14 0.58
CA ALA A 60 -12.60 7.67 -0.29
C ALA A 60 -13.43 6.57 0.39
N PRO A 61 -14.72 6.38 0.01
CA PRO A 61 -15.60 5.40 0.68
C PRO A 61 -15.12 3.95 0.67
N LEU A 62 -14.30 3.56 -0.31
CA LEU A 62 -13.73 2.21 -0.41
C LEU A 62 -12.39 2.07 0.31
N PHE A 63 -11.86 3.14 0.89
CA PHE A 63 -10.64 3.07 1.68
C PHE A 63 -11.00 2.48 3.06
N PRO A 64 -10.34 1.40 3.50
CA PRO A 64 -10.67 0.71 4.74
C PRO A 64 -10.44 1.60 5.95
N ALA A 65 -11.20 1.38 7.03
CA ALA A 65 -10.94 2.04 8.29
C ALA A 65 -9.61 1.54 8.89
N ASP A 66 -8.99 2.36 9.74
CA ASP A 66 -7.72 2.02 10.40
C ASP A 66 -7.80 0.67 11.15
N ALA A 67 -8.95 0.36 11.76
CA ALA A 67 -9.18 -0.90 12.47
C ALA A 67 -9.15 -2.13 11.53
N ASP A 68 -9.60 -1.96 10.28
CA ASP A 68 -9.58 -3.03 9.28
C ASP A 68 -8.17 -3.29 8.75
N LEU A 69 -7.26 -2.33 8.89
CA LEU A 69 -5.85 -2.45 8.49
C LEU A 69 -4.95 -2.96 9.62
N MET A 70 -5.46 -3.09 10.84
CA MET A 70 -4.70 -3.64 11.95
C MET A 70 -4.42 -5.14 11.73
N PRO A 71 -3.26 -5.65 12.19
CA PRO A 71 -2.98 -7.08 12.11
C PRO A 71 -4.08 -7.90 12.77
N GLN A 72 -4.59 -8.90 12.04
CA GLN A 72 -5.61 -9.81 12.56
C GLN A 72 -4.99 -10.88 13.47
N LEU A 73 -5.85 -11.64 14.16
CA LEU A 73 -5.41 -12.72 15.03
C LEU A 73 -4.60 -13.76 14.23
N GLY A 74 -3.33 -13.96 14.61
CA GLY A 74 -2.42 -14.89 13.93
C GLY A 74 -1.55 -14.25 12.85
N GLU A 75 -1.71 -12.95 12.56
CA GLU A 75 -0.83 -12.23 11.65
C GLU A 75 0.43 -11.72 12.36
N ALA A 76 1.55 -11.74 11.65
CA ALA A 76 2.78 -11.12 12.14
C ALA A 76 2.60 -9.60 12.22
N VAL A 77 3.18 -8.97 13.25
CA VAL A 77 3.16 -7.51 13.37
C VAL A 77 3.89 -6.88 12.19
N ASN A 78 3.16 -6.18 11.33
CA ASN A 78 3.76 -5.41 10.25
C ASN A 78 4.18 -4.01 10.73
N ALA A 79 5.49 -3.81 10.95
CA ALA A 79 6.06 -2.52 11.36
C ALA A 79 5.83 -1.37 10.35
N GLY A 80 5.67 -1.68 9.06
CA GLY A 80 5.33 -0.72 8.01
C GLY A 80 3.93 -0.15 8.22
N ILE A 81 2.92 -1.02 8.25
CA ILE A 81 1.52 -0.63 8.49
C ILE A 81 1.35 -0.01 9.88
N ALA A 82 1.95 -0.59 10.92
CA ALA A 82 1.89 -0.03 12.26
C ALA A 82 2.48 1.38 12.36
N ALA A 83 3.52 1.70 11.58
CA ALA A 83 4.04 3.05 11.50
C ALA A 83 3.12 3.99 10.72
N TRP A 84 2.53 3.52 9.62
CA TRP A 84 1.55 4.29 8.84
C TRP A 84 0.30 4.63 9.67
N LEU A 85 -0.23 3.68 10.44
CA LEU A 85 -1.36 3.85 11.36
C LEU A 85 -1.09 4.81 12.51
N ARG A 86 0.17 5.22 12.76
CA ARG A 86 0.51 6.25 13.75
C ARG A 86 0.59 7.65 13.16
N LEU A 87 0.56 7.79 11.83
CA LEU A 87 0.59 9.10 11.19
C LEU A 87 -0.69 9.88 11.47
N PRO A 88 -0.68 11.19 11.67
CA PRO A 88 -1.90 11.98 11.64
C PRO A 88 -2.61 11.88 10.29
N ALA A 89 -3.94 11.90 10.26
CA ALA A 89 -4.73 11.81 9.02
C ALA A 89 -4.31 12.85 7.96
N ALA A 90 -3.91 14.06 8.39
CA ALA A 90 -3.40 15.11 7.50
C ALA A 90 -2.16 14.69 6.70
N ARG A 91 -1.29 13.83 7.26
CA ARG A 91 -0.12 13.28 6.55
C ARG A 91 -0.45 12.11 5.64
N ARG A 92 -1.65 11.52 5.80
CA ARG A 92 -2.14 10.42 4.97
C ARG A 92 -3.03 10.90 3.82
N ALA A 93 -3.30 12.20 3.74
CA ALA A 93 -4.29 12.78 2.83
C ALA A 93 -4.05 12.43 1.34
N HIS A 94 -2.81 12.16 0.97
CA HIS A 94 -2.42 11.81 -0.40
C HIS A 94 -2.10 10.32 -0.59
N ASP A 95 -2.33 9.50 0.43
CA ASP A 95 -1.98 8.09 0.39
C ASP A 95 -3.00 7.30 -0.43
N ILE A 96 -2.59 6.11 -0.86
CA ILE A 96 -3.37 5.26 -1.76
C ILE A 96 -3.33 3.82 -1.26
N LEU A 97 -4.48 3.17 -1.23
CA LEU A 97 -4.60 1.72 -1.12
C LEU A 97 -4.55 1.12 -2.51
N ILE A 98 -3.71 0.12 -2.71
CA ILE A 98 -3.70 -0.73 -3.91
C ILE A 98 -4.05 -2.15 -3.48
N ALA A 99 -5.06 -2.74 -4.10
CA ALA A 99 -5.49 -4.10 -3.82
C ALA A 99 -5.44 -4.99 -5.08
N PRO A 100 -5.06 -6.26 -4.94
CA PRO A 100 -5.14 -7.23 -6.02
C PRO A 100 -6.59 -7.58 -6.35
N ASP A 101 -6.77 -8.27 -7.47
CA ASP A 101 -8.03 -8.92 -7.81
C ASP A 101 -8.41 -9.97 -6.75
N ALA A 102 -9.71 -10.21 -6.57
CA ALA A 102 -10.18 -11.20 -5.61
C ALA A 102 -9.61 -12.59 -5.97
N ASP A 103 -9.16 -13.33 -4.97
CA ASP A 103 -8.56 -14.67 -5.09
C ASP A 103 -7.30 -14.75 -5.98
N TYR A 104 -6.70 -13.61 -6.34
CA TYR A 104 -5.48 -13.57 -7.12
C TYR A 104 -4.23 -13.62 -6.26
N PHE A 105 -3.42 -14.64 -6.50
CA PHE A 105 -2.10 -14.84 -5.90
C PHE A 105 -1.06 -14.84 -7.03
N TRP A 106 0.14 -14.34 -6.74
CA TRP A 106 1.27 -14.39 -7.67
C TRP A 106 2.49 -15.00 -7.01
N GLN A 107 3.41 -15.51 -7.82
CA GLN A 107 4.66 -16.06 -7.31
C GLN A 107 5.54 -14.95 -6.74
N GLN A 108 5.85 -15.06 -5.45
CA GLN A 108 6.72 -14.16 -4.70
C GLN A 108 7.53 -14.99 -3.71
N ASP A 109 8.85 -14.82 -3.69
CA ASP A 109 9.73 -15.50 -2.72
C ASP A 109 9.52 -17.03 -2.64
N GLY A 110 9.15 -17.65 -3.77
CA GLY A 110 8.90 -19.08 -3.90
C GLY A 110 7.52 -19.56 -3.40
N VAL A 111 6.61 -18.65 -3.05
CA VAL A 111 5.23 -18.96 -2.63
C VAL A 111 4.20 -18.20 -3.46
N GLU A 112 2.98 -18.74 -3.54
CA GLU A 112 1.84 -18.00 -4.06
C GLU A 112 1.39 -16.99 -3.01
N TYR A 113 1.60 -15.70 -3.27
CA TYR A 113 1.47 -14.60 -2.34
C TYR A 113 0.41 -13.59 -2.78
N ALA A 114 -0.25 -12.95 -1.82
CA ALA A 114 -1.14 -11.82 -2.03
C ALA A 114 -1.04 -10.83 -0.86
N ALA A 115 -1.13 -9.54 -1.14
CA ALA A 115 -1.23 -8.49 -0.13
C ALA A 115 -1.91 -7.25 -0.70
N GLN A 116 -2.48 -6.44 0.18
CA GLN A 116 -2.82 -5.06 -0.11
C GLN A 116 -1.61 -4.17 0.15
N PHE A 117 -1.50 -3.06 -0.57
CA PHE A 117 -0.42 -2.10 -0.41
C PHE A 117 -0.95 -0.74 -0.04
N ILE A 118 -0.31 -0.09 0.92
CA ILE A 118 -0.48 1.33 1.21
C ILE A 118 0.72 2.05 0.60
N VAL A 119 0.47 2.90 -0.38
CA VAL A 119 1.45 3.84 -0.93
C VAL A 119 1.33 5.13 -0.15
N HIS A 120 2.39 5.46 0.59
CA HIS A 120 2.45 6.69 1.37
C HIS A 120 3.29 7.74 0.63
N LEU A 121 2.72 8.95 0.48
CA LEU A 121 3.32 10.07 -0.24
C LEU A 121 3.60 11.24 0.71
N GLU A 122 4.83 11.31 1.19
CA GLU A 122 5.25 12.36 2.11
C GLU A 122 5.84 13.56 1.34
N PRO A 123 5.47 14.82 1.65
CA PRO A 123 6.12 15.99 1.05
C PRO A 123 7.64 16.02 1.32
N ARG A 124 8.45 16.25 0.29
CA ARG A 124 9.91 16.39 0.42
C ARG A 124 10.44 17.47 -0.52
N GLY A 125 10.74 18.65 0.02
CA GLY A 125 11.13 19.81 -0.79
C GLY A 125 9.99 20.21 -1.73
N THR A 126 10.28 20.29 -3.03
CA THR A 126 9.26 20.55 -4.08
C THR A 126 8.55 19.28 -4.55
N GLY A 127 9.02 18.11 -4.14
CA GLY A 127 8.51 16.81 -4.58
C GLY A 127 7.89 16.00 -3.44
N SER A 128 7.92 14.67 -3.59
CA SER A 128 7.44 13.73 -2.59
C SER A 128 8.36 12.53 -2.41
N ALA A 129 8.41 11.97 -1.21
CA ALA A 129 8.98 10.66 -0.95
C ALA A 129 7.85 9.62 -0.96
N LEU A 130 8.03 8.57 -1.78
CA LEU A 130 7.12 7.44 -1.89
C LEU A 130 7.67 6.27 -1.08
N SER A 131 6.83 5.75 -0.17
CA SER A 131 7.09 4.53 0.59
C SER A 131 5.92 3.55 0.46
N VAL A 132 6.17 2.26 0.63
CA VAL A 132 5.14 1.21 0.53
C VAL A 132 5.09 0.40 1.82
N ALA A 133 3.87 0.22 2.34
CA ALA A 133 3.56 -0.72 3.41
C ALA A 133 2.56 -1.78 2.92
N GLN A 134 2.52 -2.96 3.55
CA GLN A 134 1.70 -4.10 3.09
C GLN A 134 0.64 -4.49 4.11
N ALA A 135 -0.64 -4.38 3.79
CA ALA A 135 -1.71 -4.87 4.65
C ALA A 135 -2.12 -6.30 4.26
N HIS A 136 -2.45 -7.11 5.26
CA HIS A 136 -2.97 -8.49 5.11
C HIS A 136 -2.16 -9.39 4.15
N PRO A 137 -0.82 -9.48 4.30
CA PRO A 137 -0.03 -10.42 3.51
C PRO A 137 -0.44 -11.87 3.80
N THR A 138 -0.79 -12.61 2.75
CA THR A 138 -1.19 -14.01 2.81
C THR A 138 -0.46 -14.84 1.76
N ALA A 139 -0.32 -16.14 2.04
CA ALA A 139 0.24 -17.10 1.09
C ALA A 139 -0.65 -18.35 1.00
N ARG A 140 -0.66 -18.97 -0.19
CA ARG A 140 -1.38 -20.21 -0.48
C ARG A 140 -0.41 -21.39 -0.43
N TYR A 141 -0.77 -22.42 0.34
CA TYR A 141 0.06 -23.61 0.59
C TYR A 141 -0.60 -24.89 0.03
N GLY A 142 -1.26 -24.77 -1.13
CA GLY A 142 -2.04 -25.84 -1.73
C GLY A 142 -3.39 -26.02 -1.04
N ARG A 143 -3.88 -27.27 -0.96
CA ARG A 143 -5.25 -27.57 -0.50
C ARG A 143 -5.26 -28.44 0.75
N LYS A 144 -6.20 -28.15 1.66
CA LYS A 144 -6.44 -28.91 2.90
C LYS A 144 -7.88 -29.39 2.96
N PHE A 145 -8.11 -30.58 3.51
CA PHE A 145 -9.46 -31.09 3.74
C PHE A 145 -10.07 -30.46 4.99
N HIS A 146 -11.28 -29.89 4.88
CA HIS A 146 -12.05 -29.37 6.00
C HIS A 146 -13.36 -30.14 6.10
N LEU A 147 -13.66 -30.67 7.29
CA LEU A 147 -14.94 -31.32 7.57
C LEU A 147 -16.09 -30.31 7.62
N LEU A 148 -15.82 -29.13 8.18
CA LEU A 148 -16.77 -28.02 8.30
C LEU A 148 -16.29 -26.84 7.44
N GLY A 149 -16.28 -27.03 6.12
CA GLY A 149 -15.98 -25.95 5.18
C GLY A 149 -17.20 -25.11 4.84
N ARG A 150 -16.98 -23.93 4.23
CA ARG A 150 -18.06 -22.99 3.84
C ARG A 150 -19.15 -23.63 2.99
N THR A 151 -18.81 -24.61 2.17
CA THR A 151 -19.73 -25.33 1.28
C THR A 151 -19.84 -26.82 1.65
N GLY A 152 -19.60 -27.17 2.91
CA GLY A 152 -19.62 -28.56 3.41
C GLY A 152 -18.23 -29.23 3.46
N PRO A 153 -18.16 -30.56 3.64
CA PRO A 153 -16.88 -31.28 3.65
C PRO A 153 -16.18 -31.22 2.29
N GLY A 154 -14.88 -30.92 2.26
CA GLY A 154 -14.14 -30.85 0.99
C GLY A 154 -12.71 -30.32 1.12
N TYR A 155 -12.01 -30.26 -0.03
CA TYR A 155 -10.67 -29.67 -0.13
C TYR A 155 -10.75 -28.18 -0.47
N TYR A 156 -10.23 -27.34 0.41
CA TYR A 156 -10.20 -25.88 0.29
C TYR A 156 -8.76 -25.40 0.17
N GLU A 157 -8.56 -24.23 -0.43
CA GLU A 157 -7.25 -23.57 -0.44
C GLU A 157 -6.79 -23.29 1.00
N ASP A 158 -5.56 -23.68 1.31
CA ASP A 158 -4.91 -23.42 2.59
C ASP A 158 -4.20 -22.07 2.49
N ILE A 159 -4.95 -21.01 2.82
CA ILE A 159 -4.47 -19.63 2.82
C ILE A 159 -4.12 -19.24 4.25
N ARG A 160 -2.89 -18.76 4.45
CA ARG A 160 -2.38 -18.40 5.76
C ARG A 160 -1.76 -17.02 5.74
N PRO A 161 -1.87 -16.23 6.83
CA PRO A 161 -1.07 -15.03 6.98
C PRO A 161 0.43 -15.34 6.91
N ILE A 162 1.19 -14.42 6.33
CA ILE A 162 2.66 -14.50 6.24
C ILE A 162 3.27 -13.13 6.58
N ALA A 163 4.57 -13.06 6.81
CA ALA A 163 5.25 -11.78 6.93
C ALA A 163 5.18 -10.98 5.59
N PRO A 164 5.24 -9.63 5.66
CA PRO A 164 5.40 -8.80 4.47
C PRO A 164 6.62 -9.19 3.62
N SER A 165 6.47 -9.20 2.31
CA SER A 165 7.57 -9.50 1.37
C SER A 165 8.31 -8.22 1.01
N SER A 166 9.60 -8.12 1.34
CA SER A 166 10.42 -6.98 0.93
C SER A 166 10.49 -6.83 -0.59
N GLN A 167 10.57 -7.95 -1.31
CA GLN A 167 10.63 -7.96 -2.77
C GLN A 167 9.30 -7.48 -3.39
N ALA A 168 8.14 -7.91 -2.91
CA ALA A 168 6.85 -7.40 -3.41
C ALA A 168 6.71 -5.89 -3.22
N GLY A 169 7.19 -5.36 -2.09
CA GLY A 169 7.22 -3.91 -1.83
C GLY A 169 8.13 -3.18 -2.81
N ALA A 170 9.35 -3.69 -3.01
CA ALA A 170 10.32 -3.13 -3.94
C ALA A 170 9.82 -3.18 -5.40
N ASP A 171 9.15 -4.25 -5.81
CA ASP A 171 8.59 -4.41 -7.15
C ASP A 171 7.50 -3.37 -7.43
N LEU A 172 6.60 -3.13 -6.46
CA LEU A 172 5.59 -2.09 -6.58
C LEU A 172 6.24 -0.69 -6.61
N GLN A 173 7.21 -0.42 -5.74
CA GLN A 173 7.94 0.85 -5.75
C GLN A 173 8.63 1.10 -7.08
N ALA A 174 9.31 0.09 -7.64
CA ALA A 174 9.98 0.17 -8.92
C ALA A 174 8.98 0.39 -10.08
N PHE A 175 7.85 -0.31 -10.05
CA PHE A 175 6.76 -0.10 -11.01
C PHE A 175 6.25 1.35 -10.99
N LEU A 176 5.91 1.87 -9.80
CA LEU A 176 5.41 3.24 -9.67
C LEU A 176 6.50 4.26 -10.04
N ALA A 177 7.75 4.06 -9.62
CA ALA A 177 8.86 4.92 -9.98
C ALA A 177 9.04 4.99 -11.51
N ALA A 178 8.89 3.87 -12.22
CA ALA A 178 8.97 3.83 -13.67
C ALA A 178 7.78 4.55 -14.33
N ALA A 179 6.56 4.33 -13.84
CA ALA A 179 5.34 4.93 -14.39
C ALA A 179 5.26 6.45 -14.16
N LEU A 180 5.90 6.95 -13.11
CA LEU A 180 5.86 8.37 -12.71
C LEU A 180 7.05 9.18 -13.25
N LYS A 181 7.98 8.55 -13.97
CA LYS A 181 9.05 9.29 -14.65
C LYS A 181 8.43 10.21 -15.70
N PRO A 182 8.89 11.48 -15.79
CA PRO A 182 8.47 12.35 -16.89
C PRO A 182 8.85 11.67 -18.20
N SER A 183 7.91 11.62 -19.14
CA SER A 183 8.19 11.20 -20.51
C SER A 183 9.22 12.14 -21.10
N THR A 184 10.44 11.65 -21.31
CA THR A 184 11.48 12.40 -22.01
C THR A 184 10.98 12.68 -23.43
N PRO A 185 10.92 13.95 -23.87
CA PRO A 185 10.51 14.30 -25.23
C PRO A 185 11.51 13.80 -26.28
#